data_AF-A0A7V9ML11-F1
#
_entry.id   AF-A0A7V9ML11-F1
#
_cell.length_a   1.000
_cell.length_b   1.000
_cell.length_c   1.000
_cell.angle_alpha   90.00
_cell.angle_beta   90.00
_cell.angle_gamma   90.00
#
_symmetry.space_group_name_H-M   'P 1'
#
loop_
_entity.id
_entity.type
_entity.pdbx_description
1 polymer ?
#
loop_
_entity_poly.entity_id
_entity_poly.type
_entity_poly.pdbx_seq_one_letter_code
_entity_poly.pdbx_strand_id
1 'polypeptide(L)' 'MQKIICFLILITVSSQGRTQTAPDFTFTDTDGTEWNLYTELGKGKTVLLDFFYVNCVPCQTFTPEIVQVNNDY' A
#
# COMPACT_ATOMS: atom_id res chain seq x y z
N MET A 1 25.27 30.86 25.99
CA MET A 1 25.72 30.19 24.74
C MET A 1 25.33 28.71 24.67
N GLN A 2 25.14 28.00 25.80
CA GLN A 2 24.76 26.58 25.83
C GLN A 2 23.32 26.26 25.38
N LYS A 3 22.39 27.22 25.48
CA LYS A 3 20.96 27.02 25.17
C LYS A 3 20.65 27.02 23.66
N ILE A 4 21.51 27.61 22.84
CA ILE A 4 21.31 27.74 21.38
C ILE A 4 21.74 26.46 20.64
N ILE A 5 22.73 25.74 21.18
CA ILE A 5 23.27 24.51 20.57
C ILE A 5 22.23 23.37 20.58
N CYS A 6 21.40 23.28 21.63
CA CYS A 6 20.35 22.26 21.70
C CYS A 6 19.22 22.47 20.68
N PHE A 7 18.98 23.70 20.22
CA PHE A 7 17.89 24.00 19.28
C PHE A 7 18.25 23.64 17.84
N LEU A 8 19.54 23.61 17.49
CA LEU A 8 20.03 23.24 16.15
C LEU A 8 20.07 21.72 15.90
N ILE A 9 20.05 20.89 16.95
CA ILE A 9 20.14 19.42 16.85
C ILE A 9 18.76 18.76 16.57
N LEU A 10 17.66 19.50 16.70
CA LEU A 10 16.30 18.96 16.52
C LEU A 10 15.82 18.88 15.06
N ILE A 11 16.59 19.36 14.07
CA ILE A 11 16.12 19.48 12.67
C ILE A 11 16.56 18.29 11.78
N THR A 12 17.45 17.40 12.23
CA THR A 12 18.03 16.37 11.33
C THR A 12 17.44 14.96 11.47
N VAL A 13 16.29 14.77 12.13
CA VAL A 13 15.57 13.49 12.02
C VAL A 13 14.69 13.53 10.77
N SER A 14 15.33 13.52 9.60
CA SER A 14 14.67 13.11 8.37
C SER A 14 14.47 11.59 8.47
N SER A 15 13.26 11.17 8.85
CA SER A 15 12.85 9.78 8.68
C SER A 15 12.88 9.47 7.18
N GLN A 16 13.98 8.92 6.69
CA GLN A 16 14.03 8.33 5.37
C GLN A 16 13.12 7.10 5.41
N GLY A 17 11.85 7.31 5.06
CA GLY A 17 10.94 6.21 4.75
C GLY A 17 11.64 5.37 3.68
N ARG A 18 11.83 4.08 3.95
CA ARG A 18 12.45 3.19 2.96
C ARG A 18 11.45 3.01 1.83
N THR A 19 11.59 3.81 0.78
CA THR A 19 10.95 3.53 -0.50
C THR A 19 11.62 2.28 -1.05
N GLN A 20 10.88 1.17 -1.03
CA GLN A 20 11.28 -0.05 -1.71
C GLN A 20 10.29 -0.29 -2.85
N THR A 21 10.81 -0.76 -3.99
CA THR A 21 9.96 -1.25 -5.07
C THR A 21 9.12 -2.41 -4.53
N ALA A 22 7.82 -2.43 -4.84
CA ALA A 22 6.97 -3.55 -4.49
C ALA A 22 7.57 -4.84 -5.08
N PRO A 23 7.69 -5.93 -4.31
CA PRO A 23 8.19 -7.19 -4.85
C PRO A 23 7.22 -7.72 -5.90
N ASP A 24 7.76 -8.25 -7.01
CA ASP A 24 6.94 -8.93 -8.00
C ASP A 24 6.43 -10.25 -7.43
N PHE A 25 5.17 -10.55 -7.67
CA PHE A 25 4.53 -11.79 -7.22
C PHE A 25 3.48 -12.24 -8.22
N THR A 26 3.24 -13.54 -8.20
CA THR A 26 2.18 -14.19 -8.95
C THR A 26 1.28 -14.92 -7.97
N PHE A 27 -0.03 -14.80 -8.15
CA PHE A 27 -1.02 -15.54 -7.37
C PHE A 27 -2.14 -16.07 -8.27
N THR A 28 -2.82 -17.11 -7.79
CA THR A 28 -4.01 -17.67 -8.44
C THR A 28 -5.22 -17.35 -7.58
N ASP A 29 -6.25 -16.77 -8.18
CA ASP A 29 -7.49 -16.44 -7.48
C ASP A 29 -8.41 -17.66 -7.28
N THR A 30 -9.57 -17.44 -6.67
CA THR A 30 -10.55 -18.49 -6.37
C THR A 30 -11.21 -19.09 -7.61
N ASP A 31 -11.13 -18.42 -8.76
CA ASP A 31 -11.66 -18.89 -10.05
C ASP A 31 -10.59 -19.61 -10.89
N GLY A 32 -9.36 -19.71 -10.39
CA GLY A 32 -8.23 -20.34 -11.08
C GLY A 32 -7.50 -19.41 -12.04
N THR A 33 -7.78 -18.11 -12.02
CA THR A 33 -7.08 -17.13 -12.87
C THR A 33 -5.74 -16.76 -12.24
N GLU A 34 -4.69 -16.80 -13.05
CA GLU A 34 -3.35 -16.38 -12.62
C GLU A 34 -3.17 -14.86 -12.85
N TRP A 35 -2.65 -14.19 -11.83
CA TRP A 35 -2.38 -12.76 -11.82
C TRP A 35 -0.92 -12.51 -11.44
N ASN A 36 -0.22 -11.69 -12.24
CA ASN A 36 1.13 -11.22 -11.93
C ASN A 36 1.12 -9.70 -11.75
N LEU A 37 1.71 -9.22 -10.65
CA LEU A 37 1.69 -7.80 -10.26
C LEU A 37 2.24 -6.90 -11.38
N TYR A 38 3.44 -7.19 -11.89
CA TYR A 38 4.08 -6.33 -12.87
C TYR A 38 3.44 -6.40 -14.25
N THR A 39 2.80 -7.52 -14.59
CA THR A 39 1.97 -7.64 -15.80
C THR A 39 0.76 -6.71 -15.73
N GLU A 40 0.07 -6.64 -14.59
CA GLU A 40 -1.07 -5.73 -14.42
C GLU A 40 -0.65 -4.26 -14.37
N LEU A 41 0.43 -3.93 -13.66
CA LEU A 41 1.00 -2.58 -13.65
C LEU A 41 1.48 -2.16 -15.05
N GLY A 42 2.05 -3.09 -15.82
CA GLY A 42 2.48 -2.87 -17.21
C GLY A 42 1.33 -2.57 -18.18
N LYS A 43 0.09 -2.96 -17.84
CA LYS A 43 -1.13 -2.58 -18.57
C LYS A 43 -1.62 -1.17 -18.22
N GLY A 44 -0.94 -0.46 -17.31
CA GLY A 44 -1.35 0.86 -16.83
C GLY A 44 -2.41 0.85 -15.74
N LYS A 45 -2.73 -0.32 -15.17
CA LYS A 45 -3.67 -0.42 -14.04
C LYS A 45 -3.04 0.08 -12.75
N THR A 46 -3.88 0.61 -11.85
CA THR A 46 -3.53 0.79 -10.44
C THR A 46 -3.89 -0.47 -9.67
N VAL A 47 -2.98 -0.97 -8.83
CA VAL A 47 -3.22 -2.20 -8.03
C VAL A 47 -3.31 -1.83 -6.56
N LEU A 48 -4.46 -2.14 -5.94
CA LEU A 48 -4.69 -2.03 -4.50
C LEU A 48 -4.56 -3.41 -3.85
N LEU A 49 -3.79 -3.50 -2.76
CA LEU A 49 -3.71 -4.71 -1.94
C LEU A 49 -4.48 -4.50 -0.64
N ASP A 50 -5.61 -5.18 -0.52
CA ASP A 50 -6.41 -5.24 0.70
C ASP A 50 -6.13 -6.55 1.45
N PHE A 51 -5.54 -6.44 2.63
CA PHE A 51 -5.22 -7.59 3.49
C PHE A 51 -6.35 -7.78 4.50
N PHE A 52 -7.26 -8.70 4.20
CA PHE A 52 -8.44 -8.96 5.03
C PHE A 52 -8.58 -10.46 5.38
N TYR A 53 -9.55 -10.74 6.24
CA TYR A 53 -10.06 -12.09 6.47
C TYR A 53 -11.59 -12.06 6.55
N VAL A 54 -12.25 -13.19 6.28
CA VAL A 54 -13.70 -13.25 6.04
C VAL A 54 -14.56 -12.69 7.17
N ASN A 55 -14.08 -12.72 8.42
CA ASN A 55 -14.80 -12.26 9.62
C ASN A 55 -14.24 -10.94 10.20
N CYS A 56 -13.55 -10.15 9.37
CA CYS A 56 -13.05 -8.84 9.76
C CYS A 56 -14.16 -7.78 9.63
N VAL A 57 -14.81 -7.44 10.74
CA VAL A 57 -15.92 -6.45 10.74
C VAL A 57 -15.50 -5.09 10.15
N PRO A 58 -14.34 -4.50 10.51
CA PRO A 58 -13.89 -3.26 9.87
C PRO A 58 -13.67 -3.42 8.36
N CYS A 59 -13.06 -4.53 7.91
CA CYS A 59 -12.80 -4.77 6.49
C CYS A 59 -14.12 -4.86 5.69
N GLN A 60 -15.11 -5.58 6.22
CA GLN A 60 -16.45 -5.66 5.61
C GLN A 60 -17.14 -4.29 5.55
N THR A 61 -16.93 -3.45 6.56
CA THR A 61 -17.49 -2.09 6.60
C THR A 61 -16.94 -1.21 5.48
N PHE A 62 -15.65 -1.35 5.14
CA PHE A 62 -14.99 -0.57 4.08
C PHE A 62 -15.05 -1.21 2.68
N THR A 63 -15.55 -2.44 2.57
CA THR A 63 -15.63 -3.14 1.28
C THR A 63 -16.43 -2.37 0.22
N PRO A 64 -17.58 -1.73 0.54
CA PRO A 64 -18.31 -0.94 -0.45
C PRO A 64 -17.49 0.19 -1.08
N GLU A 65 -16.68 0.88 -0.26
CA GLU A 65 -15.80 1.95 -0.71
C GLU A 65 -14.65 1.41 -1.56
N ILE A 66 -14.09 0.26 -1.21
CA ILE A 66 -13.06 -0.41 -2.02
C ILE A 66 -13.64 -0.81 -3.39
N VAL A 67 -14.87 -1.31 -3.43
CA VAL A 67 -15.57 -1.64 -4.69
C VAL A 67 -15.78 -0.39 -5.53
N GLN A 68 -16.11 0.74 -4.93
CA GLN A 68 -16.21 2.00 -5.65
C GLN A 68 -14.86 2.39 -6.28
N VAL A 69 -13.78 2.34 -5.50
CA VAL A 69 -12.43 2.65 -6.01
C VAL A 69 -12.06 1.73 -7.19
N ASN A 70 -12.39 0.45 -7.14
CA ASN A 70 -12.15 -0.48 -8.25
C ASN A 70 -12.96 -0.17 -9.52
N ASN A 71 -14.10 0.52 -9.40
CA ASN A 71 -14.91 0.91 -10.56
C ASN A 71 -14.48 2.25 -11.15
N ASP A 72 -13.89 3.12 -10.33
CA ASP A 72 -13.45 4.47 -10.72
C ASP A 72 -12.07 4.47 -11.42
N TYR A 73 -11.25 3.46 -11.17
CA TYR A 73 -9.85 3.33 -11.65
C TYR A 73 -9.60 1.98 -12.33
#